data_AF-A0A9J6GP19-F1
#
_entry.id   AF-A0A9J6GP19-F1
#
_cell.length_a   1.000
_cell.length_b   1.000
_cell.length_c   1.000
_cell.angle_alpha   90.00
_cell.angle_beta   90.00
_cell.angle_gamma   90.00
#
_symmetry.space_group_name_H-M   'P 1'
#
loop_
_entity.id
_entity.type
_entity.pdbx_description
1 polymer ?
#
loop_
_entity_poly.entity_id
_entity_poly.type
_entity_poly.pdbx_seq_one_letter_code
_entity_poly.pdbx_strand_id
1 'polypeptide(L)'
;MFLNELEEILDVIEPAEFAKVMVPLFRQLARCVASPHFQVAERALYYWNNEYVMSLVSDNAAALLPIVFPALYRNSRAHWNKTIYGLVYNALKLLMEMNQKLFDDCVQNYRQERHIEKLRMRERQDAWSRIESLAEKNPQFQLVRPPIGSPSQAPDSPPEDDDMLYDRLESQAREVTPLAPGKKEKPLLRRKSELPLDSLTLKALSDHKRADQLLAPPDAPL
;
A
#
# COMPACT_ATOMS: atom_id res chain seq x y z
N MET A 1 -18.58 -2.90 -12.02
CA MET A 1 -19.26 -2.62 -13.30
C MET A 1 -18.34 -1.82 -14.21
N PHE A 2 -18.12 -0.52 -14.01
CA PHE A 2 -17.25 0.29 -14.88
C PHE A 2 -15.81 -0.22 -15.04
N LEU A 3 -15.14 -0.63 -13.95
CA LEU A 3 -13.79 -1.22 -14.05
C LEU A 3 -13.78 -2.57 -14.78
N ASN A 4 -14.92 -3.24 -14.93
CA ASN A 4 -14.99 -4.48 -15.69
C ASN A 4 -15.07 -4.18 -17.19
N GLU A 5 -16.05 -3.37 -17.55
CA GLU A 5 -16.27 -2.93 -18.94
C GLU A 5 -15.04 -2.21 -19.50
N LEU A 6 -14.36 -1.41 -18.68
CA LEU A 6 -13.15 -0.72 -19.09
C LEU A 6 -12.00 -1.70 -19.40
N GLU A 7 -11.86 -2.80 -18.65
CA GLU A 7 -10.85 -3.81 -18.97
C GLU A 7 -11.19 -4.53 -20.28
N GLU A 8 -12.47 -4.89 -20.47
CA GLU A 8 -12.94 -5.50 -21.72
C GLU A 8 -12.71 -4.58 -22.94
N ILE A 9 -12.84 -3.26 -22.77
CA ILE A 9 -12.51 -2.28 -23.80
C ILE A 9 -10.99 -2.23 -24.04
N LEU A 10 -10.18 -2.27 -22.97
CA LEU A 10 -8.72 -2.28 -23.11
C LEU A 10 -8.21 -3.56 -23.76
N ASP A 11 -8.89 -4.70 -23.66
CA ASP A 11 -8.48 -5.94 -24.34
C ASP A 11 -8.54 -5.88 -25.87
N VAL A 12 -9.36 -4.96 -26.41
CA VAL A 12 -9.56 -4.79 -27.85
C VAL A 12 -9.07 -3.43 -28.37
N ILE A 13 -8.54 -2.57 -27.50
CA ILE A 13 -8.10 -1.23 -27.89
C ILE A 13 -6.81 -1.30 -28.70
N GLU A 14 -6.72 -0.56 -29.81
CA GLU A 14 -5.47 -0.46 -30.54
C GLU A 14 -4.48 0.49 -29.82
N PRO A 15 -3.15 0.25 -29.88
CA PRO A 15 -2.16 1.11 -29.21
C PRO A 15 -2.27 2.60 -29.57
N ALA A 16 -2.63 2.91 -30.83
CA ALA A 16 -2.81 4.28 -31.30
C ALA A 16 -4.01 4.98 -30.64
N GLU A 17 -5.09 4.25 -30.36
CA GLU A 17 -6.25 4.78 -29.64
C GLU A 17 -5.98 4.86 -28.15
N PHE A 18 -5.27 3.89 -27.58
CA PHE A 18 -4.83 3.91 -26.19
C PHE A 18 -4.02 5.17 -25.85
N ALA A 19 -3.06 5.54 -26.71
CA ALA A 19 -2.21 6.71 -26.50
C ALA A 19 -3.00 8.03 -26.31
N LYS A 20 -4.20 8.14 -26.89
CA LYS A 20 -5.06 9.32 -26.77
C LYS A 20 -5.71 9.44 -25.40
N VAL A 21 -5.96 8.32 -24.72
CA VAL A 21 -6.76 8.25 -23.49
C VAL A 21 -5.97 7.78 -22.26
N MET A 22 -4.78 7.20 -22.45
CA MET A 22 -4.02 6.54 -21.39
C MET A 22 -3.76 7.43 -20.16
N VAL A 23 -3.48 8.71 -20.36
CA VAL A 23 -3.15 9.64 -19.27
C VAL A 23 -4.36 9.92 -18.35
N PRO A 24 -5.51 10.43 -18.84
CA PRO A 24 -6.69 10.62 -17.99
C PRO A 24 -7.22 9.30 -17.43
N LEU A 25 -7.13 8.21 -18.20
CA LEU A 25 -7.52 6.88 -17.76
C LEU A 25 -6.72 6.41 -16.54
N PHE A 26 -5.38 6.44 -16.63
CA PHE A 26 -4.52 5.97 -15.56
C PHE A 26 -4.53 6.89 -14.34
N ARG A 27 -4.84 8.19 -14.50
CA ARG A 27 -5.17 9.06 -13.35
C ARG A 27 -6.39 8.54 -12.62
N GLN A 28 -7.44 8.12 -13.34
CA GLN A 28 -8.63 7.55 -12.71
C GLN A 28 -8.32 6.20 -12.04
N LEU A 29 -7.59 5.31 -12.71
CA LEU A 29 -7.17 4.03 -12.15
C LEU A 29 -6.34 4.22 -10.89
N ALA A 30 -5.41 5.17 -10.86
CA ALA A 30 -4.63 5.50 -9.67
C ALA A 30 -5.52 5.88 -8.47
N ARG A 31 -6.61 6.63 -8.70
CA ARG A 31 -7.60 6.92 -7.64
C ARG A 31 -8.36 5.68 -7.19
N CYS A 32 -8.71 4.79 -8.11
CA CYS A 32 -9.38 3.52 -7.79
C CYS A 32 -8.48 2.61 -6.96
N VAL A 33 -7.19 2.52 -7.31
CA VAL A 33 -6.17 1.82 -6.52
C VAL A 33 -6.05 2.43 -5.14
N ALA A 34 -6.03 3.77 -5.01
CA ALA A 34 -6.01 4.51 -3.74
C ALA A 34 -7.35 4.51 -2.97
N SER A 35 -8.34 3.76 -3.42
CA SER A 35 -9.64 3.72 -2.75
C SER A 35 -9.55 2.99 -1.40
N PRO A 36 -10.14 3.52 -0.32
CA PRO A 36 -10.27 2.78 0.94
C PRO A 36 -11.25 1.60 0.85
N HIS A 37 -12.08 1.56 -0.19
CA HIS A 37 -13.05 0.51 -0.44
C HIS A 37 -12.39 -0.68 -1.15
N PHE A 38 -12.17 -1.77 -0.41
CA PHE A 38 -11.35 -2.89 -0.89
C PHE A 38 -11.80 -3.46 -2.24
N GLN A 39 -13.10 -3.61 -2.50
CA GLN A 39 -13.56 -4.16 -3.79
C GLN A 39 -13.17 -3.29 -5.00
N VAL A 40 -13.09 -1.96 -4.81
CA VAL A 40 -12.70 -1.04 -5.87
C VAL A 40 -11.19 -1.12 -6.10
N ALA A 41 -10.41 -1.11 -5.03
CA ALA A 41 -8.96 -1.24 -5.09
C ALA A 41 -8.53 -2.60 -5.67
N GLU A 42 -9.15 -3.69 -5.22
CA GLU A 42 -8.91 -5.05 -5.71
C GLU A 42 -9.20 -5.14 -7.21
N ARG A 43 -10.38 -4.69 -7.64
CA ARG A 43 -10.77 -4.78 -9.04
C ARG A 43 -9.86 -3.95 -9.94
N ALA A 44 -9.40 -2.80 -9.47
CA ALA A 44 -8.44 -1.97 -10.21
C ALA A 44 -7.08 -2.68 -10.29
N LEU A 45 -6.55 -3.20 -9.18
CA LEU A 45 -5.25 -3.87 -9.14
C LEU A 45 -5.18 -5.12 -10.02
N TYR A 46 -6.31 -5.77 -10.32
CA TYR A 46 -6.32 -6.90 -11.25
C TYR A 46 -5.95 -6.54 -12.70
N TYR A 47 -5.97 -5.27 -13.10
CA TYR A 47 -5.49 -4.85 -14.42
C TYR A 47 -4.01 -5.18 -14.63
N TRP A 48 -3.23 -5.30 -13.55
CA TRP A 48 -1.80 -5.63 -13.60
C TRP A 48 -1.56 -7.12 -13.87
N ASN A 49 -2.60 -7.95 -13.81
CA ASN A 49 -2.53 -9.36 -14.20
C ASN A 49 -2.87 -9.57 -15.69
N ASN A 50 -3.40 -8.55 -16.35
CA ASN A 50 -3.76 -8.61 -17.76
C ASN A 50 -2.50 -8.32 -18.61
N GLU A 51 -2.05 -9.34 -19.36
CA GLU A 51 -0.83 -9.26 -20.17
C GLU A 51 -0.92 -8.17 -21.25
N TYR A 52 -2.10 -7.98 -21.86
CA TYR A 52 -2.27 -6.97 -22.89
C TYR A 52 -2.20 -5.56 -22.30
N VAL A 53 -2.92 -5.30 -21.21
CA VAL A 53 -2.83 -4.03 -20.48
C VAL A 53 -1.39 -3.76 -20.03
N MET A 54 -0.68 -4.77 -19.52
CA MET A 54 0.72 -4.63 -19.11
C MET A 54 1.64 -4.29 -20.29
N SER A 55 1.41 -4.85 -21.48
CA SER A 55 2.17 -4.49 -22.67
C SER A 55 1.95 -3.02 -23.09
N LEU A 56 0.69 -2.55 -23.08
CA LEU A 56 0.35 -1.14 -23.32
C LEU A 56 1.01 -0.20 -22.31
N VAL A 57 1.06 -0.62 -21.04
CA VAL A 57 1.72 0.14 -19.97
C VAL A 57 3.22 0.20 -20.19
N SER A 58 3.84 -0.91 -20.60
CA SER A 58 5.28 -0.99 -20.88
C SER A 58 5.70 -0.04 -22.00
N ASP A 59 4.97 -0.03 -23.10
CA ASP A 59 5.27 0.84 -24.25
C ASP A 59 5.14 2.34 -23.90
N ASN A 60 4.34 2.66 -22.89
CA ASN A 60 4.03 4.04 -22.46
C ASN A 60 4.54 4.36 -21.05
N ALA A 61 5.51 3.59 -20.54
CA ALA A 61 5.94 3.64 -19.15
C ALA A 61 6.37 5.04 -18.70
N ALA A 62 7.06 5.79 -19.56
CA ALA A 62 7.53 7.15 -19.25
C ALA A 62 6.40 8.11 -18.86
N ALA A 63 5.20 7.95 -19.43
CA ALA A 63 4.05 8.77 -19.11
C ALA A 63 3.21 8.20 -17.96
N LEU A 64 3.10 6.87 -17.88
CA LEU A 64 2.16 6.20 -16.97
C LEU A 64 2.74 5.92 -15.59
N LEU A 65 4.02 5.53 -15.49
CA LEU A 65 4.65 5.16 -14.23
C LEU A 65 4.61 6.29 -13.19
N PRO A 66 4.92 7.55 -13.52
CA PRO A 66 4.81 8.67 -12.58
C PRO A 66 3.38 8.93 -12.08
N ILE A 67 2.36 8.49 -12.82
CA ILE A 67 0.94 8.69 -12.46
C ILE A 67 0.49 7.62 -11.46
N VAL A 68 0.82 6.34 -11.71
CA VAL A 68 0.36 5.22 -10.87
C VAL A 68 1.23 4.99 -9.65
N PHE A 69 2.52 5.28 -9.75
CA PHE A 69 3.48 4.99 -8.68
C PHE A 69 3.09 5.62 -7.34
N PRO A 70 2.74 6.93 -7.24
CA PRO A 70 2.38 7.52 -5.95
C PRO A 70 1.18 6.85 -5.26
N ALA A 71 0.20 6.38 -6.05
CA ALA A 71 -0.97 5.68 -5.52
C ALA A 71 -0.61 4.29 -4.98
N LEU A 72 0.19 3.53 -5.73
CA LEU A 72 0.66 2.21 -5.31
C LEU A 72 1.57 2.31 -4.07
N TYR A 73 2.55 3.22 -4.10
CA TYR A 73 3.53 3.38 -3.03
C TYR A 73 2.90 3.89 -1.71
N ARG A 74 1.83 4.68 -1.79
CA ARG A 74 1.08 5.09 -0.59
C ARG A 74 0.27 3.93 0.00
N ASN A 75 -0.41 3.16 -0.84
CA ASN A 75 -1.28 2.07 -0.39
C ASN A 75 -0.55 0.90 0.21
N SER A 76 0.66 0.59 -0.26
CA SER A 76 1.51 -0.47 0.28
C SER A 76 1.84 -0.26 1.77
N ARG A 77 1.64 0.94 2.32
CA ARG A 77 1.90 1.26 3.73
C ARG A 77 0.63 1.43 4.56
N ALA A 78 -0.47 1.85 3.95
CA ALA A 78 -1.64 2.35 4.67
C ALA A 78 -2.94 1.56 4.43
N HIS A 79 -2.96 0.60 3.50
CA HIS A 79 -4.18 -0.15 3.23
C HIS A 79 -4.45 -1.20 4.32
N TRP A 80 -5.64 -1.17 4.94
CA TRP A 80 -6.02 -2.05 6.05
C TRP A 80 -6.18 -3.53 5.65
N ASN A 81 -6.51 -3.79 4.38
CA ASN A 81 -6.75 -5.13 3.86
C ASN A 81 -5.45 -5.80 3.37
N LYS A 82 -5.14 -6.98 3.90
CA LYS A 82 -3.93 -7.78 3.59
C LYS A 82 -3.86 -8.28 2.14
N THR A 83 -4.99 -8.57 1.50
CA THR A 83 -5.03 -9.00 0.09
C THR A 83 -4.62 -7.86 -0.83
N ILE A 84 -5.19 -6.67 -0.59
CA ILE A 84 -4.82 -5.45 -1.34
C ILE A 84 -3.33 -5.15 -1.17
N TYR A 85 -2.82 -5.27 0.05
CA TYR A 85 -1.39 -5.14 0.30
C TYR A 85 -0.56 -6.07 -0.60
N GLY A 86 -0.90 -7.37 -0.67
CA GLY A 86 -0.20 -8.31 -1.55
C GLY A 86 -0.28 -7.94 -3.04
N LEU A 87 -1.46 -7.53 -3.51
CA LEU A 87 -1.66 -7.10 -4.91
C LEU A 87 -0.85 -5.85 -5.26
N VAL A 88 -0.78 -4.87 -4.35
CA VAL A 88 0.02 -3.65 -4.53
C VAL A 88 1.50 -3.99 -4.63
N TYR A 89 2.02 -4.89 -3.78
CA TYR A 89 3.42 -5.33 -3.85
C TYR A 89 3.74 -6.02 -5.18
N ASN A 90 2.84 -6.89 -5.65
CA ASN A 90 2.98 -7.52 -6.97
C ASN A 90 3.04 -6.46 -8.08
N ALA A 91 2.12 -5.50 -8.07
CA ALA A 91 2.09 -4.41 -9.04
C ALA A 91 3.37 -3.55 -9.01
N LEU A 92 3.89 -3.20 -7.83
CA LEU A 92 5.15 -2.47 -7.69
C LEU A 92 6.33 -3.27 -8.24
N LYS A 93 6.37 -4.58 -8.01
CA LYS A 93 7.40 -5.46 -8.56
C LYS A 93 7.37 -5.50 -10.09
N LEU A 94 6.19 -5.65 -10.68
CA LEU A 94 6.02 -5.62 -12.15
C LEU A 94 6.49 -4.28 -12.75
N LEU A 95 6.19 -3.16 -12.11
CA LEU A 95 6.66 -1.84 -12.57
C LEU A 95 8.19 -1.70 -12.51
N MET A 96 8.83 -2.27 -11.49
CA MET A 96 10.28 -2.26 -11.35
C MET A 96 10.96 -3.17 -12.38
N GLU A 97 10.41 -4.35 -12.65
CA GLU A 97 10.90 -5.28 -13.69
C GLU A 97 10.78 -4.68 -15.10
N MET A 98 9.72 -3.92 -15.33
CA MET A 98 9.44 -3.26 -16.62
C MET A 98 10.46 -2.16 -16.94
N ASN A 99 10.75 -1.27 -15.97
CA ASN A 99 11.77 -0.24 -16.16
C ASN A 99 12.36 0.23 -14.82
N GLN A 100 13.45 -0.40 -14.39
CA GLN A 100 14.10 -0.11 -13.12
C GLN A 100 14.51 1.36 -12.98
N LYS A 101 15.13 1.94 -14.02
CA LYS A 101 15.58 3.34 -13.97
C LYS A 101 14.41 4.31 -13.75
N LEU A 102 13.32 4.16 -14.50
CA LEU A 102 12.14 5.01 -14.32
C LEU A 102 11.48 4.78 -12.96
N PHE A 103 11.48 3.55 -12.46
CA PHE A 103 10.97 3.23 -11.13
C PHE A 103 11.78 3.97 -10.05
N ASP A 104 13.10 3.94 -10.14
CA ASP A 104 14.01 4.64 -9.22
C ASP A 104 13.79 6.16 -9.27
N ASP A 105 13.67 6.72 -10.47
CA ASP A 105 13.35 8.15 -10.66
C ASP A 105 12.01 8.51 -10.01
N CYS A 106 10.99 7.65 -10.13
CA CYS A 106 9.69 7.86 -9.48
C CYS A 106 9.78 7.80 -7.95
N VAL A 107 10.59 6.89 -7.39
CA VAL A 107 10.85 6.81 -5.95
C VAL A 107 11.51 8.09 -5.46
N GLN A 108 12.53 8.58 -6.16
CA GLN A 108 13.23 9.83 -5.80
C GLN A 108 12.30 11.04 -5.88
N ASN A 109 11.54 11.18 -6.98
CA ASN A 109 10.58 12.27 -7.15
C ASN A 109 9.51 12.25 -6.05
N TYR A 110 8.98 11.07 -5.72
CA TYR A 110 8.00 10.94 -4.64
C TYR A 110 8.57 11.38 -3.29
N ARG A 111 9.80 10.96 -2.94
CA ARG A 111 10.48 11.40 -1.70
C ARG A 111 10.67 12.91 -1.66
N GLN A 112 11.10 13.52 -2.78
CA GLN A 112 11.27 14.97 -2.89
C GLN A 112 9.94 15.72 -2.74
N GLU A 113 8.90 15.29 -3.43
CA GLU A 113 7.55 15.87 -3.32
C GLU A 113 7.03 15.79 -1.88
N ARG A 114 7.22 14.66 -1.20
CA ARG A 114 6.83 14.49 0.20
C ARG A 114 7.61 15.42 1.14
N HIS A 115 8.90 15.63 0.87
CA HIS A 115 9.70 16.59 1.63
C HIS A 115 9.21 18.04 1.42
N ILE A 116 8.96 18.44 0.17
CA ILE A 116 8.43 19.77 -0.17
C ILE A 116 7.05 19.99 0.45
N GLU A 117 6.17 18.98 0.42
CA GLU A 117 4.85 19.03 1.03
C GLU A 117 4.94 19.25 2.55
N LYS A 118 5.86 18.55 3.23
CA LYS A 118 6.13 18.76 4.67
C LYS A 118 6.61 20.18 4.97
N LEU A 119 7.52 20.74 4.16
CA LEU A 119 7.99 22.12 4.32
C LEU A 119 6.87 23.13 4.13
N ARG A 120 6.05 23.00 3.09
CA ARG A 120 4.87 23.86 2.85
C ARG A 120 3.86 23.80 3.99
N MET A 121 3.65 22.62 4.59
CA MET A 121 2.77 22.47 5.75
C MET A 121 3.33 23.19 6.98
N ARG A 122 4.66 23.13 7.21
CA ARG A 122 5.32 23.86 8.28
C ARG A 122 5.21 25.38 8.08
N GLU A 123 5.51 25.87 6.89
CA GLU A 123 5.37 27.31 6.56
C GLU A 123 3.94 27.80 6.80
N ARG A 124 2.94 26.98 6.47
CA ARG A 124 1.54 27.27 6.74
C ARG A 124 1.25 27.32 8.24
N GLN A 125 1.76 26.37 9.03
CA GLN A 125 1.63 26.37 10.48
C GLN A 125 2.28 27.61 11.09
N ASP A 126 3.49 27.98 10.67
CA ASP A 126 4.20 29.17 11.15
C ASP A 126 3.46 30.47 10.79
N ALA A 127 2.82 30.52 9.62
CA ALA A 127 1.94 31.62 9.25
C ALA A 127 0.69 31.69 10.15
N TRP A 128 0.04 30.56 10.44
CA TRP A 128 -1.11 30.50 11.33
C TRP A 128 -0.76 30.88 12.77
N SER A 129 0.34 30.37 13.32
CA SER A 129 0.82 30.71 14.67
C SER A 129 1.12 32.21 14.80
N ARG A 130 1.66 32.84 13.74
CA ARG A 130 1.85 34.29 13.73
C ARG A 130 0.53 35.05 13.77
N ILE A 131 -0.45 34.64 12.96
CA ILE A 131 -1.80 35.23 12.95
C ILE A 131 -2.45 35.08 14.33
N GLU A 132 -2.38 33.90 14.93
CA GLU A 132 -2.92 33.62 16.27
C GLU A 132 -2.28 34.54 17.33
N SER A 133 -0.94 34.65 17.33
CA SER A 133 -0.24 35.55 18.26
C SER A 133 -0.59 37.04 18.11
N LEU A 134 -0.93 37.47 16.88
CA LEU A 134 -1.37 38.83 16.62
C LEU A 134 -2.81 39.03 17.06
N ALA A 135 -3.67 38.03 16.84
CA ALA A 135 -5.05 38.04 17.30
C ALA A 135 -5.14 38.08 18.82
N GLU A 136 -4.32 37.31 19.55
CA GLU A 136 -4.28 37.30 21.02
C GLU A 136 -3.98 38.67 21.64
N LYS A 137 -3.20 39.50 20.95
CA LYS A 137 -2.85 40.86 21.38
C LYS A 137 -3.97 41.87 21.15
N ASN A 138 -5.03 41.50 20.43
CA ASN A 138 -6.16 42.37 20.18
C ASN A 138 -7.04 42.48 21.46
N PRO A 139 -7.34 43.68 21.98
CA PRO A 139 -8.22 43.87 23.13
C PRO A 139 -9.60 43.21 22.98
N GLN A 140 -10.09 43.06 21.75
CA GLN A 140 -11.38 42.43 21.45
C GLN A 140 -11.30 40.89 21.37
N PHE A 141 -10.11 40.30 21.45
CA PHE A 141 -9.90 38.86 21.33
C PHE A 141 -10.68 38.05 22.38
N GLN A 142 -10.75 38.56 23.62
CA GLN A 142 -11.49 37.91 24.70
C GLN A 142 -13.00 37.83 24.45
N LEU A 143 -13.56 38.71 23.61
CA LEU A 143 -14.98 38.72 23.28
C LEU A 143 -15.36 37.71 22.18
N VAL A 144 -14.39 37.31 21.36
CA VAL A 144 -14.58 36.43 20.19
C VAL A 144 -14.00 35.03 20.42
N ARG A 145 -13.20 34.84 21.49
CA ARG A 145 -12.64 33.55 21.86
C ARG A 145 -13.78 32.54 22.12
N PRO A 146 -13.88 31.45 21.34
CA PRO A 146 -14.87 30.41 21.61
C PRO A 146 -14.59 29.78 22.99
N PRO A 147 -15.61 29.51 23.81
CA PRO A 147 -15.44 28.81 25.07
C PRO A 147 -14.96 27.38 24.80
N ILE A 148 -13.73 27.11 25.25
CA ILE A 148 -13.01 25.82 25.40
C ILE A 148 -13.73 24.60 24.79
N GLY A 149 -13.19 24.03 23.71
CA GLY A 149 -13.65 22.70 23.27
C GLY A 149 -13.28 22.20 21.88
N SER A 150 -12.49 22.90 21.07
CA SER A 150 -12.04 22.32 19.80
C SER A 150 -10.63 21.75 20.00
N PRO A 151 -10.45 20.41 20.00
CA PRO A 151 -9.12 19.85 19.94
C PRO A 151 -8.51 20.34 18.63
N SER A 152 -7.48 21.18 18.72
CA SER A 152 -6.58 21.40 17.59
C SER A 152 -5.95 20.04 17.31
N GLN A 153 -6.56 19.28 16.41
CA GLN A 153 -5.98 18.05 15.91
C GLN A 153 -4.61 18.45 15.36
N ALA A 154 -3.56 18.05 16.08
CA ALA A 154 -2.23 18.04 15.52
C ALA A 154 -2.34 17.30 14.18
N PRO A 155 -1.87 17.86 13.06
CA PRO A 155 -1.88 17.13 11.82
C PRO A 155 -1.02 15.89 12.04
N ASP A 156 -1.65 14.73 11.88
CA ASP A 156 -1.04 13.41 11.99
C ASP A 156 0.32 13.45 11.25
N SER A 157 1.39 13.41 12.03
CA SER A 157 2.75 13.37 11.48
C SER A 157 2.83 12.13 10.58
N PRO A 158 3.14 12.26 9.27
CA PRO A 158 3.22 11.10 8.41
C PRO A 158 4.32 10.15 8.94
N PRO A 159 4.06 8.85 9.06
CA PRO A 159 5.02 7.88 9.60
C PRO A 159 6.35 7.95 8.85
N GLU A 160 7.45 8.10 9.60
CA GLU A 160 8.81 8.36 9.09
C GLU A 160 9.45 7.18 8.31
N ASP A 161 8.80 6.01 8.24
CA ASP A 161 9.35 4.79 7.64
C ASP A 161 9.21 4.70 6.11
N ASP A 162 9.64 5.71 5.35
CA ASP A 162 9.51 5.71 3.87
C ASP A 162 10.55 4.80 3.15
N ASP A 163 11.60 4.35 3.85
CA ASP A 163 12.73 3.61 3.25
C ASP A 163 12.54 2.09 3.17
N MET A 164 11.85 1.47 4.15
CA MET A 164 11.80 0.00 4.31
C MET A 164 11.06 -0.76 3.20
N LEU A 165 10.27 -0.08 2.36
CA LEU A 165 9.49 -0.71 1.28
C LEU A 165 10.34 -0.94 0.03
N TYR A 166 11.09 0.09 -0.37
CA TYR A 166 11.92 0.06 -1.58
C TYR A 166 13.05 -0.96 -1.42
N ASP A 167 13.72 -0.98 -0.27
CA ASP A 167 14.78 -1.96 0.03
C ASP A 167 14.27 -3.41 -0.06
N ARG A 168 13.04 -3.68 0.40
CA ARG A 168 12.41 -5.00 0.30
C ARG A 168 12.10 -5.41 -1.13
N LEU A 169 11.67 -4.45 -1.97
CA LEU A 169 11.43 -4.71 -3.39
C LEU A 169 12.75 -5.02 -4.10
N GLU A 170 13.79 -4.23 -3.84
CA GLU A 170 15.11 -4.41 -4.46
C GLU A 170 15.78 -5.72 -4.03
N SER A 171 15.70 -6.09 -2.74
CA SER A 171 16.25 -7.37 -2.25
C SER A 171 15.59 -8.57 -2.93
N GLN A 172 14.26 -8.52 -3.12
CA GLN A 172 13.52 -9.59 -3.79
C GLN A 172 13.81 -9.65 -5.30
N ALA A 173 14.07 -8.52 -5.97
CA ALA A 173 14.46 -8.53 -7.38
C ALA A 173 15.87 -9.10 -7.59
N ARG A 174 16.81 -8.80 -6.68
CA ARG A 174 18.18 -9.33 -6.73
C ARG A 174 18.22 -10.84 -6.52
N GLU A 175 17.33 -11.41 -5.71
CA GLU A 175 17.22 -12.87 -5.52
C GLU A 175 16.74 -13.62 -6.78
N VAL A 176 16.07 -12.95 -7.73
CA VAL A 176 15.53 -13.56 -8.96
C VAL A 176 16.53 -13.54 -10.12
N THR A 177 17.63 -12.77 -10.00
CA THR A 177 18.68 -12.75 -11.03
C THR A 177 19.60 -13.96 -10.85
N PRO A 178 19.74 -14.89 -11.82
CA PRO A 178 20.55 -16.09 -11.62
C PRO A 178 22.03 -15.72 -11.49
N LEU A 179 22.60 -15.96 -10.32
CA LEU A 179 24.04 -16.02 -10.14
C LEU A 179 24.62 -17.16 -10.98
N ALA A 180 25.74 -16.87 -11.63
CA ALA A 180 26.59 -17.74 -12.44
C ALA A 180 26.72 -19.22 -11.96
N PRO A 181 27.00 -20.17 -12.87
CA PRO A 181 26.91 -21.60 -12.59
C PRO A 181 28.04 -22.02 -11.64
N GLY A 182 27.70 -22.60 -10.49
CA GLY A 182 28.70 -23.30 -9.68
C GLY A 182 28.60 -23.17 -8.16
N LYS A 183 27.41 -23.13 -7.55
CA LYS A 183 27.29 -23.42 -6.11
C LYS A 183 26.18 -24.43 -5.85
N LYS A 184 26.61 -25.58 -5.32
CA LYS A 184 25.77 -26.72 -4.93
C LYS A 184 24.62 -26.26 -4.02
N GLU A 185 23.41 -26.69 -4.35
CA GLU A 185 22.21 -26.46 -3.57
C GLU A 185 22.41 -26.93 -2.13
N LYS A 186 22.27 -26.01 -1.17
CA LYS A 186 22.00 -26.39 0.22
C LYS A 186 20.49 -26.52 0.34
N PRO A 187 19.97 -27.62 0.92
CA PRO A 187 18.54 -27.81 1.07
C PRO A 187 17.96 -26.68 1.93
N LEU A 188 16.85 -26.11 1.48
CA LEU A 188 16.06 -25.10 2.18
C LEU A 188 15.50 -25.72 3.47
N LEU A 189 16.26 -25.62 4.56
CA LEU A 189 15.75 -25.90 5.90
C LEU A 189 14.79 -24.77 6.27
N ARG A 190 13.50 -25.02 6.05
CA ARG A 190 12.39 -24.20 6.57
C ARG A 190 12.56 -24.07 8.08
N ARG A 191 13.11 -22.94 8.55
CA ARG A 191 13.09 -22.59 9.98
C ARG A 191 11.63 -22.54 10.41
N LYS A 192 11.20 -23.52 11.20
CA LYS A 192 9.94 -23.42 11.93
C LYS A 192 10.09 -22.22 12.88
N SER A 193 9.17 -21.27 12.78
CA SER A 193 9.07 -20.18 13.74
C SER A 193 8.69 -20.76 15.09
N GLU A 194 9.65 -20.91 16.00
CA GLU A 194 9.35 -21.13 17.41
C GLU A 194 8.99 -19.76 17.99
N LEU A 195 7.70 -19.43 17.93
CA LEU A 195 7.14 -18.34 18.71
C LEU A 195 7.31 -18.71 20.20
N PRO A 196 7.79 -17.82 21.07
CA PRO A 196 7.80 -18.09 22.49
C PRO A 196 6.35 -18.33 22.93
N LEU A 197 6.05 -19.56 23.35
CA LEU A 197 4.73 -19.90 23.85
C LEU A 197 4.55 -19.26 25.22
N ASP A 198 3.57 -18.36 25.34
CA ASP A 198 3.16 -17.78 26.61
C ASP A 198 2.68 -18.89 27.56
N SER A 199 3.08 -18.81 28.83
CA SER A 199 2.78 -19.81 29.87
C SER A 199 1.28 -20.02 30.03
N LEU A 200 0.48 -18.98 29.80
CA LEU A 200 -0.99 -19.05 29.79
C LEU A 200 -1.54 -19.92 28.65
N THR A 201 -0.91 -19.87 27.48
CA THR A 201 -1.33 -20.66 26.31
C THR A 201 -1.02 -22.14 26.52
N LEU A 202 0.14 -22.46 27.09
CA LEU A 202 0.50 -23.84 27.45
C LEU A 202 -0.46 -24.42 28.50
N LYS A 203 -0.86 -23.63 29.50
CA LYS A 203 -1.82 -24.06 30.52
C LYS A 203 -3.22 -24.27 29.95
N ALA A 204 -3.68 -23.38 29.08
CA ALA A 204 -4.99 -23.55 28.43
C ALA A 204 -5.05 -24.81 27.55
N LEU A 205 -3.95 -25.15 26.86
CA LEU A 205 -3.85 -26.38 26.07
C LEU A 205 -3.74 -27.64 26.95
N SER A 206 -3.06 -27.58 28.11
CA SER A 206 -2.99 -28.70 29.05
C SER A 206 -4.34 -28.98 29.73
N ASP A 207 -5.10 -27.93 30.00
CA ASP A 207 -6.38 -28.02 30.72
C ASP A 207 -7.55 -28.38 29.79
N HIS A 208 -7.34 -28.35 28.46
CA HIS A 208 -8.38 -28.66 27.48
C HIS A 208 -8.64 -30.18 27.36
N LYS A 209 -9.73 -30.65 27.95
CA LYS A 209 -10.29 -31.99 27.72
C LYS A 209 -11.39 -31.93 26.66
N ARG A 210 -11.33 -32.78 25.63
CA ARG A 210 -12.39 -32.90 24.62
C ARG A 210 -13.70 -33.40 25.25
N ALA A 211 -14.82 -32.79 24.87
CA ALA A 211 -16.16 -33.15 25.34
C ALA A 211 -16.65 -34.54 24.86
N ASP A 212 -15.91 -35.19 23.95
CA ASP A 212 -16.23 -36.51 23.39
C ASP A 212 -16.34 -37.61 24.46
N GLN A 213 -15.69 -37.45 25.62
CA GLN A 213 -15.81 -38.39 26.76
C GLN A 213 -17.16 -38.32 27.49
N LEU A 214 -17.97 -37.30 27.26
CA LEU A 214 -19.32 -37.15 27.85
C LEU A 214 -20.44 -37.61 26.90
N LEU A 215 -20.11 -38.05 25.69
CA LEU A 215 -21.06 -38.48 24.66
C LEU A 215 -21.12 -40.00 24.48
N ALA A 216 -20.58 -40.79 25.42
CA ALA A 216 -20.74 -42.24 25.38
C ALA A 216 -22.23 -42.61 25.53
N PRO A 217 -22.86 -43.27 24.54
CA PRO A 217 -24.22 -43.79 24.69
C PRO A 217 -24.22 -44.93 25.72
N PRO A 218 -25.30 -45.10 26.52
CA PRO A 218 -25.38 -46.17 27.51
C PRO A 218 -25.36 -47.55 26.83
N ASP A 219 -24.53 -48.45 27.35
CA ASP A 219 -24.47 -49.87 26.98
C ASP A 219 -25.88 -50.49 27.02
N ALA A 220 -26.29 -51.09 25.89
CA ALA A 220 -27.50 -51.91 25.83
C ALA A 220 -27.20 -53.30 26.41
N PRO A 221 -27.99 -53.81 27.38
CA PRO A 221 -27.78 -55.15 27.92
C PRO A 221 -28.23 -56.26 26.95
N LEU A 222 -27.57 -57.40 27.11
CA LEU A 222 -27.67 -58.68 26.38
C LEU A 222 -29.08 -59.17 26.06
#